data_AF-A0A2X0JE98-F1
#
_entry.id   AF-A0A2X0JE98-F1
#
_cell.length_a   1.000
_cell.length_b   1.000
_cell.length_c   1.000
_cell.angle_alpha   90.00
_cell.angle_beta   90.00
_cell.angle_gamma   90.00
#
_symmetry.space_group_name_H-M   'P 1'
#
loop_
_entity.id
_entity.type
_entity.pdbx_description
1 polymer ?
#
loop_
_entity_poly.entity_id
_entity_poly.type
_entity_poly.pdbx_seq_one_letter_code
_entity_poly.pdbx_strand_id
1 'polypeptide(L)'
;MWVLQAMPGPLTEVLGRRGGVPHTVVRLVEQQLLCRTADELRERIERRWFKLFSNLSGPELVRRGDQLAWDLLAPGECPSPACEDGWLRDDSGSCPRCRKASSVIHMTDVDQRDAPPASPQYAAMMAEGMRDQRRREHGLPRGQRSRHVVKQHVDYTPEPYELREPEPELPTEDQVERARDAERAREVQRLAAERARAEKKTRARQTRREGQP
;
A
#
# COMPACT_ATOMS: atom_id res chain seq x y z
N MET A 1 2.23 32.44 16.10
CA MET A 1 1.66 31.60 17.17
C MET A 1 0.47 30.72 16.71
N TRP A 2 0.12 30.65 15.41
CA TRP A 2 -1.04 29.90 14.90
C TRP A 2 -0.75 28.40 14.60
N VAL A 3 0.48 28.04 14.24
CA VAL A 3 0.87 26.65 13.94
C VAL A 3 0.79 25.74 15.17
N LEU A 4 1.20 26.22 16.35
CA LEU A 4 1.16 25.43 17.59
C LEU A 4 -0.26 25.05 18.01
N GLN A 5 -1.27 25.78 17.55
CA GLN A 5 -2.68 25.42 17.77
C GLN A 5 -3.12 24.19 16.96
N ALA A 6 -2.33 23.77 15.97
CA ALA A 6 -2.54 22.49 15.27
C ALA A 6 -1.92 21.30 16.01
N MET A 7 -1.27 21.51 17.16
CA MET A 7 -0.84 20.40 18.01
C MET A 7 -2.06 19.58 18.47
N PRO A 8 -1.99 18.24 18.40
CA PRO A 8 -3.07 17.37 18.84
C PRO A 8 -3.49 17.67 20.28
N GLY A 9 -4.80 17.75 20.53
CA GLY A 9 -5.36 18.07 21.85
C GLY A 9 -4.73 17.30 23.02
N PRO A 10 -4.61 15.96 22.93
CA PRO A 10 -3.97 15.17 23.99
C PRO A 10 -2.52 15.61 24.27
N LEU A 11 -1.76 15.92 23.22
CA LEU A 11 -0.39 16.38 23.36
C LEU A 11 -0.34 17.78 23.98
N THR A 12 -1.20 18.69 23.53
CA THR A 12 -1.30 20.05 24.09
C THR A 12 -1.62 20.02 25.59
N GLU A 13 -2.47 19.11 26.04
CA GLU A 13 -2.78 18.93 27.46
C GLU A 13 -1.56 18.46 28.26
N VAL A 14 -0.81 17.48 27.75
CA VAL A 14 0.43 16.99 28.38
C VAL A 14 1.46 18.11 28.48
N LEU A 15 1.67 18.87 27.40
CA LEU A 15 2.61 19.99 27.38
C LEU A 15 2.17 21.09 28.35
N GLY A 16 0.87 21.40 28.41
CA GLY A 16 0.31 22.37 29.36
C GLY A 16 0.63 22.02 30.81
N ARG A 17 0.48 20.74 31.20
CA ARG A 17 0.83 20.25 32.55
C ARG A 17 2.33 20.36 32.87
N ARG A 18 3.19 20.44 31.84
CA ARG A 18 4.65 20.55 31.95
C ARG A 18 5.16 22.00 31.87
N GLY A 19 4.28 22.99 31.81
CA GLY A 19 4.66 24.40 31.69
C GLY A 19 4.63 24.95 30.26
N GLY A 20 4.05 24.20 29.31
CA GLY A 20 3.79 24.65 27.94
C GLY A 20 4.69 24.00 26.89
N VAL A 21 4.70 24.58 25.70
CA VAL A 21 5.49 24.09 24.57
C VAL A 21 6.97 24.45 24.78
N PRO A 22 7.90 23.48 24.69
CA PRO A 22 9.33 23.75 24.84
C PRO A 22 9.83 24.83 23.87
N HIS A 23 10.72 25.70 24.34
CA HIS A 23 11.27 26.79 23.50
C HIS A 23 11.99 26.27 22.24
N THR A 24 12.59 25.07 22.32
CA THR A 24 13.21 24.38 21.17
C THR A 24 12.18 24.10 20.06
N VAL A 25 10.97 23.71 20.41
CA VAL A 25 9.87 23.47 19.48
C VAL A 25 9.40 24.78 18.84
N VAL A 26 9.36 25.87 19.61
CA VAL A 26 9.02 27.22 19.08
C VAL A 26 10.05 27.66 18.03
N ARG A 27 11.34 27.55 18.35
CA ARG A 27 12.42 27.86 17.39
C ARG A 27 12.37 26.99 16.15
N LEU A 28 11.99 25.72 16.31
CA LEU A 28 11.82 24.81 15.18
C LEU A 28 10.66 25.25 14.27
N VAL A 29 9.53 25.69 14.83
CA VAL A 29 8.44 26.27 14.04
C VAL A 29 8.93 27.47 13.24
N GLU A 30 9.65 28.40 13.87
CA GLU A 30 10.22 29.57 13.19
C GLU A 30 11.13 29.17 12.03
N GLN A 31 12.00 28.17 12.24
CA GLN A 31 12.87 27.64 11.19
C GLN A 31 12.09 27.00 10.03
N GLN A 32 11.06 26.19 10.33
CA GLN A 32 10.26 25.55 9.28
C GLN A 32 9.43 26.57 8.50
N LEU A 33 9.03 27.68 9.13
CA LEU A 33 8.31 28.79 8.46
C LEU A 33 9.18 29.58 7.48
N LEU A 34 10.51 29.42 7.49
CA LEU A 34 11.40 30.00 6.47
C LEU A 34 11.27 29.30 5.10
N CYS A 35 10.81 28.04 5.08
CA CYS A 35 10.75 27.22 3.87
C CYS A 35 9.37 26.60 3.60
N ARG A 36 8.39 26.88 4.47
CA ARG A 36 7.00 26.44 4.36
C ARG A 36 6.05 27.52 4.84
N THR A 37 4.83 27.49 4.32
CA THR A 37 3.70 28.24 4.85
C THR A 37 3.22 27.64 6.17
N ALA A 38 2.47 28.42 6.94
CA ALA A 38 1.87 27.95 8.18
C ALA A 38 0.90 26.79 7.95
N ASP A 39 0.12 26.81 6.87
CA ASP A 39 -0.87 25.77 6.57
C ASP A 39 -0.22 24.44 6.20
N GLU A 40 0.84 24.46 5.38
CA GLU A 40 1.65 23.25 5.10
C GLU A 40 2.21 22.64 6.38
N LEU A 41 2.70 23.49 7.30
CA LEU A 41 3.26 23.01 8.56
C LEU A 41 2.18 22.41 9.48
N ARG A 42 0.96 22.94 9.47
CA ARG A 42 -0.18 22.39 10.22
C ARG A 42 -0.60 21.02 9.67
N GLU A 43 -0.73 20.90 8.35
CA GLU A 43 -1.06 19.63 7.69
C GLU A 43 -0.02 18.56 7.96
N ARG A 44 1.26 18.95 8.05
CA ARG A 44 2.35 18.07 8.42
C ARG A 44 2.21 17.51 9.84
N ILE A 45 2.02 18.39 10.82
CA ILE A 45 1.82 18.01 12.23
C ILE A 45 0.70 16.99 12.30
N GLU A 46 -0.41 17.29 11.65
CA GLU A 46 -1.58 16.44 11.62
C GLU A 46 -1.32 15.08 10.98
N ARG A 47 -0.72 15.06 9.78
CA ARG A 47 -0.41 13.82 9.07
C ARG A 47 0.53 12.94 9.88
N ARG A 48 1.57 13.52 10.49
CA ARG A 48 2.52 12.78 11.33
C ARG A 48 1.87 12.25 12.59
N TRP A 49 1.04 13.04 13.24
CA TRP A 49 0.28 12.60 14.40
C TRP A 49 -0.53 11.35 14.08
N PHE A 50 -1.35 11.40 13.03
CA PHE A 50 -2.19 10.26 12.66
C PHE A 50 -1.37 9.04 12.22
N LYS A 51 -0.30 9.25 11.46
CA LYS A 51 0.55 8.16 10.95
C LYS A 51 1.36 7.46 12.04
N LEU A 52 1.94 8.21 12.99
CA LEU A 52 2.97 7.70 13.89
C LEU A 52 2.51 7.61 15.35
N PHE A 53 1.59 8.47 15.78
CA PHE A 53 1.39 8.75 17.20
C PHE A 53 -0.06 8.63 17.69
N SER A 54 -1.04 8.54 16.78
CA SER A 54 -2.46 8.47 17.16
C SER A 54 -2.84 7.25 18.00
N ASN A 55 -2.03 6.18 17.93
CA ASN A 55 -2.22 4.95 18.71
C ASN A 55 -1.46 4.95 20.05
N LEU A 56 -0.78 6.05 20.43
CA LEU A 56 -0.01 6.09 21.67
C LEU A 56 -0.93 6.06 22.89
N SER A 57 -0.53 5.28 23.89
CA SER A 57 -1.21 5.26 25.19
C SER A 57 -0.97 6.55 25.98
N GLY A 58 -1.89 6.91 26.87
CA GLY A 58 -1.77 8.09 27.75
C GLY A 58 -0.44 8.14 28.54
N PRO A 59 0.01 7.06 29.21
CA PRO A 59 1.29 7.05 29.91
C PRO A 59 2.49 7.29 29.00
N GLU A 60 2.46 6.77 27.77
CA GLU A 60 3.54 6.96 26.81
C GLU A 60 3.56 8.39 26.27
N LEU A 61 2.39 8.96 25.98
CA LEU A 61 2.20 10.35 25.61
C LEU A 61 2.77 11.29 26.69
N VAL A 62 2.42 11.03 27.95
CA VAL A 62 2.92 11.80 29.10
C VAL A 62 4.43 11.70 29.18
N ARG A 63 5.02 10.50 29.04
CA ARG A 63 6.48 10.30 29.14
C ARG A 63 7.24 11.02 28.02
N ARG A 64 6.72 10.98 26.79
CA ARG A 64 7.41 11.42 25.56
C ARG A 64 6.95 12.79 25.03
N GLY A 65 6.08 13.52 25.73
CA GLY A 65 5.42 14.72 25.21
C GLY A 65 6.33 15.72 24.48
N ASP A 66 7.44 16.12 25.10
CA ASP A 66 8.37 17.09 24.49
C ASP A 66 9.04 16.54 23.22
N GLN A 67 9.42 15.25 23.23
CA GLN A 67 9.97 14.58 22.07
C GLN A 67 8.94 14.45 20.96
N LEU A 68 7.68 14.13 21.27
CA LEU A 68 6.60 14.05 20.29
C LEU A 68 6.34 15.41 19.64
N ALA A 69 6.33 16.49 20.43
CA ALA A 69 6.18 17.86 19.91
C ALA A 69 7.32 18.22 18.95
N TRP A 70 8.55 17.79 19.25
CA TRP A 70 9.69 17.91 18.34
C TRP A 70 9.53 17.07 17.08
N ASP A 71 9.23 15.77 17.21
CA ASP A 71 9.10 14.81 16.11
C ASP A 71 7.99 15.18 15.13
N LEU A 72 6.94 15.87 15.58
CA LEU A 72 5.88 16.39 14.70
C LEU A 72 6.38 17.49 13.75
N LEU A 73 7.45 18.20 14.10
CA LEU A 73 7.95 19.37 13.37
C LEU A 73 9.33 19.14 12.74
N ALA A 74 10.14 18.25 13.31
CA ALA A 74 11.51 18.00 12.90
C ALA A 74 11.58 17.61 11.41
N PRO A 75 12.57 18.04 10.61
CA PRO A 75 12.71 17.60 9.22
C PRO A 75 12.63 16.07 9.11
N GLY A 76 12.02 15.57 8.04
CA GLY A 76 11.97 14.12 7.79
C GLY A 76 13.36 13.57 7.47
N GLU A 77 13.53 12.26 7.63
CA GLU A 77 14.79 11.57 7.33
C GLU A 77 15.10 11.49 5.82
N CYS A 78 14.13 11.82 4.97
CA CYS A 78 14.34 11.79 3.54
C CYS A 78 15.31 12.89 3.10
N PRO A 79 16.36 12.58 2.34
CA PRO A 79 17.31 13.59 1.84
C PRO A 79 16.71 14.46 0.73
N SER A 80 15.48 14.20 0.27
CA SER A 80 14.82 15.06 -0.72
C SER A 80 14.10 16.22 -0.02
N PRO A 81 14.41 17.48 -0.36
CA PRO A 81 13.75 18.65 0.23
C PRO A 81 12.28 18.80 -0.19
N ALA A 82 11.91 18.15 -1.30
CA ALA A 82 10.53 18.06 -1.77
C ALA A 82 9.75 16.92 -1.10
N CYS A 83 10.41 16.08 -0.29
CA CYS A 83 9.75 14.98 0.40
C CYS A 83 9.25 15.38 1.79
N GLU A 84 8.03 15.00 2.07
CA GLU A 84 7.41 15.09 3.37
C GLU A 84 6.77 13.76 3.75
N ASP A 85 7.42 13.04 4.68
CA ASP A 85 6.90 11.81 5.28
C ASP A 85 6.55 10.70 4.30
N GLY A 86 7.25 10.67 3.16
CA GLY A 86 7.04 9.72 2.08
C GLY A 86 6.20 10.25 0.92
N TRP A 87 5.82 11.52 0.92
CA TRP A 87 5.04 12.18 -0.13
C TRP A 87 5.79 13.37 -0.72
N LEU A 88 5.55 13.70 -1.97
CA LEU A 88 6.07 14.93 -2.57
C LEU A 88 5.17 16.11 -2.16
N ARG A 89 5.79 17.26 -1.84
CA ARG A 89 5.09 18.47 -1.36
C ARG A 89 4.16 19.10 -2.41
N ASP A 90 4.39 18.82 -3.68
CA ASP A 90 3.57 19.29 -4.81
C ASP A 90 2.37 18.38 -5.09
N ASP A 91 2.07 17.43 -4.19
CA ASP A 91 1.02 16.42 -4.33
C ASP A 91 1.14 15.56 -5.60
N SER A 92 2.31 15.54 -6.26
CA SER A 92 2.57 14.71 -7.44
C SER A 92 2.63 13.21 -7.13
N GLY A 93 2.62 12.84 -5.84
CA GLY A 93 2.48 11.46 -5.37
C GLY A 93 3.47 11.08 -4.29
N SER A 94 3.73 9.78 -4.16
CA SER A 94 4.68 9.26 -3.18
C SER A 94 6.12 9.60 -3.55
N CYS A 95 6.93 9.96 -2.56
CA CYS A 95 8.34 10.24 -2.78
C CYS A 95 9.08 8.98 -3.25
N PRO A 96 9.76 9.02 -4.42
CA PRO A 96 10.45 7.84 -4.96
C PRO A 96 11.63 7.38 -4.10
N ARG A 97 12.21 8.28 -3.28
CA ARG A 97 13.29 7.94 -2.34
C ARG A 97 12.76 7.23 -1.10
N CYS A 98 11.64 7.67 -0.55
CA CYS A 98 11.01 7.01 0.61
C CYS A 98 10.32 5.70 0.22
N ARG A 99 9.71 5.62 -0.97
CA ARG A 99 9.04 4.40 -1.45
C ARG A 99 10.01 3.22 -1.57
N LYS A 100 11.27 3.47 -1.92
CA LYS A 100 12.34 2.45 -1.91
C LYS A 100 12.77 2.03 -0.50
N ALA A 101 12.47 2.83 0.52
CA ALA A 101 12.89 2.59 1.91
C ALA A 101 11.77 2.03 2.82
N SER A 102 10.50 2.03 2.37
CA SER A 102 9.34 1.62 3.19
C SER A 102 8.82 0.20 2.92
N SER A 103 9.56 -0.66 2.21
CA SER A 103 9.17 -2.06 2.01
C SER A 103 9.51 -2.90 3.25
N VAL A 104 8.75 -2.73 4.33
CA VAL A 104 8.71 -3.73 5.42
C VAL A 104 8.05 -5.04 4.93
N ILE A 105 7.38 -4.99 3.77
CA ILE A 105 7.06 -6.16 2.97
C ILE A 105 7.89 -6.04 1.69
N HIS A 106 8.87 -6.92 1.50
CA HIS A 106 9.57 -7.07 0.23
C HIS A 106 8.53 -7.48 -0.83
N MET A 107 8.00 -6.51 -1.59
CA MET A 107 7.21 -6.81 -2.77
C MET A 107 8.19 -7.09 -3.92
N THR A 108 8.05 -8.25 -4.56
CA THR A 108 8.90 -8.59 -5.70
C THR A 108 8.62 -7.63 -6.86
N ASP A 109 9.56 -7.46 -7.81
CA ASP A 109 9.35 -6.61 -9.00
C ASP A 109 8.12 -7.03 -9.83
N VAL A 110 7.65 -8.27 -9.66
CA VAL A 110 6.45 -8.81 -10.30
C VAL A 110 5.18 -8.25 -9.63
N ASP A 111 5.11 -8.30 -8.29
CA ASP A 111 3.98 -7.77 -7.53
C ASP A 111 3.84 -6.23 -7.67
N GLN A 112 4.95 -5.54 -7.96
CA GLN A 112 4.97 -4.11 -8.25
C GLN A 112 4.37 -3.75 -9.62
N ARG A 113 4.35 -4.68 -10.59
CA ARG A 113 3.79 -4.44 -11.93
C ARG A 113 2.27 -4.58 -11.97
N ASP A 114 1.72 -5.45 -11.13
CA ASP A 114 0.30 -5.79 -11.13
C ASP A 114 -0.53 -5.03 -10.08
N ALA A 115 0.12 -4.39 -9.10
CA ALA A 115 -0.58 -3.47 -8.22
C ALA A 115 -1.03 -2.24 -9.03
N PRO A 116 -2.34 -1.99 -9.18
CA PRO A 116 -2.79 -0.78 -9.86
C PRO A 116 -2.21 0.40 -9.09
N PRO A 117 -1.45 1.31 -9.75
CA PRO A 117 -1.03 2.52 -9.08
C PRO A 117 -2.30 3.27 -8.73
N ALA A 118 -2.67 3.27 -7.44
CA ALA A 118 -3.59 4.25 -6.92
C ALA A 118 -3.09 5.60 -7.44
N SER A 119 -3.90 6.29 -8.24
CA SER A 119 -3.51 7.60 -8.74
C SER A 119 -3.10 8.45 -7.53
N PRO A 120 -2.05 9.28 -7.64
CA PRO A 120 -1.62 10.16 -6.55
C PRO A 120 -2.80 10.84 -5.83
N GLN A 121 -3.80 11.24 -6.61
CA GLN A 121 -5.06 11.83 -6.16
C GLN A 121 -5.91 10.84 -5.35
N TYR A 122 -6.08 9.59 -5.81
CA TYR A 122 -6.83 8.56 -5.09
C TYR A 122 -6.14 8.17 -3.77
N ALA A 123 -4.82 8.04 -3.77
CA ALA A 123 -4.07 7.72 -2.55
C ALA A 123 -4.12 8.86 -1.52
N ALA A 124 -4.02 10.11 -1.98
CA ALA A 124 -4.19 11.29 -1.14
C ALA A 124 -5.60 11.37 -0.54
N MET A 125 -6.63 11.09 -1.35
CA MET A 125 -8.04 11.06 -0.96
C MET A 125 -8.33 9.97 0.08
N MET A 126 -7.87 8.73 -0.14
CA MET A 126 -8.03 7.63 0.81
C MET A 126 -7.32 7.92 2.14
N ALA A 127 -6.11 8.48 2.07
CA ALA A 127 -5.39 8.90 3.27
C ALA A 127 -6.13 10.02 4.03
N GLU A 128 -6.79 10.95 3.33
CA GLU A 128 -7.64 11.96 3.97
C GLU A 128 -8.88 11.35 4.61
N GLY A 129 -9.56 10.41 3.95
CA GLY A 129 -10.70 9.68 4.49
C GLY A 129 -10.37 8.93 5.78
N MET A 130 -9.26 8.18 5.79
CA MET A 130 -8.79 7.49 7.01
C MET A 130 -8.46 8.47 8.15
N ARG A 131 -7.90 9.64 7.84
CA ARG A 131 -7.62 10.69 8.83
C ARG A 131 -8.91 11.27 9.41
N ASP A 132 -9.91 11.58 8.58
CA ASP A 132 -11.20 12.13 9.05
C ASP A 132 -11.96 11.11 9.91
N GLN A 133 -11.95 9.83 9.54
CA GLN A 133 -12.54 8.77 10.36
C GLN A 133 -11.90 8.70 11.75
N ARG A 134 -10.57 8.66 11.83
CA ARG A 134 -9.87 8.65 13.12
C ARG A 134 -10.15 9.90 13.96
N ARG A 135 -10.29 11.08 13.33
CA ARG A 135 -10.70 12.29 14.07
C ARG A 135 -12.06 12.12 14.73
N ARG A 136 -13.04 11.55 14.02
CA ARG A 136 -14.39 11.33 14.56
C ARG A 136 -14.36 10.35 15.73
N GLU A 137 -13.61 9.27 15.59
CA GLU A 137 -13.42 8.26 16.66
C GLU A 137 -12.78 8.88 17.92
N HIS A 138 -11.86 9.84 17.74
CA HIS A 138 -11.16 10.51 18.83
C HIS A 138 -11.73 11.88 19.23
N GLY A 139 -12.90 12.29 18.73
CA GLY A 139 -13.55 13.57 19.07
C GLY A 139 -12.78 14.82 18.66
N LEU A 140 -11.89 14.73 17.66
CA LEU A 140 -11.05 15.84 17.20
C LEU A 140 -11.78 16.72 16.15
N PRO A 141 -11.50 18.04 16.09
CA PRO A 141 -12.12 18.94 15.13
C PRO A 141 -11.76 18.61 13.68
N ARG A 142 -12.73 18.76 12.76
CA ARG A 142 -12.54 18.54 11.31
C ARG A 142 -11.51 19.50 10.73
N GLY A 143 -10.64 18.98 9.87
CA GLY A 143 -9.65 19.79 9.15
C GLY A 143 -10.33 20.72 8.14
N GLN A 144 -9.73 21.89 7.87
CA GLN A 144 -10.30 22.85 6.92
C GLN A 144 -10.42 22.29 5.49
N ARG A 145 -9.45 21.46 5.05
CA ARG A 145 -9.48 20.78 3.73
C ARG A 145 -10.54 19.67 3.62
N SER A 146 -10.93 19.10 4.76
CA SER A 146 -11.96 18.05 4.83
C SER A 146 -13.38 18.55 4.54
N ARG A 147 -13.57 19.88 4.39
CA ARG A 147 -14.84 20.46 3.91
C ARG A 147 -15.06 20.27 2.41
N HIS A 148 -14.01 20.05 1.62
CA HIS A 148 -14.13 19.96 0.16
C HIS A 148 -14.22 18.51 -0.35
N VAL A 149 -13.71 17.53 0.39
CA VAL A 149 -13.79 16.11 -0.02
C VAL A 149 -15.19 15.53 0.17
N VAL A 150 -15.95 15.99 1.17
CA VAL A 150 -17.29 15.45 1.47
C VAL A 150 -18.35 15.91 0.46
N LYS A 151 -18.12 17.00 -0.29
CA LYS A 151 -19.14 17.54 -1.20
C LYS A 151 -19.18 16.89 -2.58
N GLN A 152 -18.17 16.09 -2.96
CA GLN A 152 -18.17 15.36 -4.23
C GLN A 152 -18.61 13.89 -4.10
N HIS A 153 -18.92 13.40 -2.90
CA HIS A 153 -19.30 12.01 -2.65
C HIS A 153 -20.77 11.79 -2.26
N VAL A 154 -21.67 12.74 -2.54
CA VAL A 154 -23.10 12.40 -2.52
C VAL A 154 -23.49 11.63 -3.79
N ASP A 155 -22.72 11.76 -4.88
CA ASP A 155 -23.04 11.12 -6.17
C ASP A 155 -22.02 10.04 -6.62
N TYR A 156 -20.93 9.83 -5.88
CA TYR A 156 -20.02 8.71 -6.13
C TYR A 156 -20.15 7.69 -5.00
N THR A 157 -21.21 6.90 -5.09
CA THR A 157 -21.16 5.52 -4.63
C THR A 157 -20.13 4.86 -5.54
N PRO A 158 -18.92 4.48 -5.08
CA PRO A 158 -18.10 3.60 -5.88
C PRO A 158 -19.01 2.44 -6.25
N GLU A 159 -19.10 2.08 -7.54
CA GLU A 159 -19.74 0.82 -7.90
C GLU A 159 -19.18 -0.22 -6.94
N PRO A 160 -20.06 -1.01 -6.27
CA PRO A 160 -19.60 -1.99 -5.30
C PRO A 160 -18.45 -2.72 -5.96
N TYR A 161 -17.28 -2.67 -5.33
CA TYR A 161 -16.10 -3.36 -5.84
C TYR A 161 -16.56 -4.77 -6.11
N GLU A 162 -16.77 -5.12 -7.38
CA GLU A 162 -17.10 -6.48 -7.76
C GLU A 162 -15.91 -7.25 -7.23
N LEU A 163 -16.16 -8.05 -6.19
CA LEU A 163 -15.18 -8.98 -5.68
C LEU A 163 -14.68 -9.69 -6.93
N ARG A 164 -13.43 -9.40 -7.30
CA ARG A 164 -12.72 -10.05 -8.38
C ARG A 164 -13.13 -11.51 -8.30
N GLU A 165 -13.71 -12.03 -9.38
CA GLU A 165 -14.19 -13.41 -9.44
C GLU A 165 -13.18 -14.28 -8.67
N PRO A 166 -13.65 -15.10 -7.70
CA PRO A 166 -12.77 -15.81 -6.80
C PRO A 166 -11.63 -16.40 -7.62
N GLU A 167 -10.38 -16.10 -7.22
CA GLU A 167 -9.21 -16.56 -7.96
C GLU A 167 -9.42 -18.03 -8.30
N PRO A 168 -9.24 -18.42 -9.59
CA PRO A 168 -9.56 -19.77 -10.01
C PRO A 168 -8.80 -20.73 -9.11
N GLU A 169 -9.53 -21.59 -8.41
CA GLU A 169 -8.94 -22.55 -7.48
C GLU A 169 -7.86 -23.32 -8.24
N LEU A 170 -6.61 -23.11 -7.82
CA LEU A 170 -5.49 -23.80 -8.45
C LEU A 170 -5.72 -25.30 -8.26
N PRO A 171 -5.53 -26.11 -9.31
CA PRO A 171 -5.73 -27.54 -9.20
C PRO A 171 -4.81 -28.08 -8.11
N THR A 172 -5.38 -28.88 -7.21
CA THR A 172 -4.66 -29.61 -6.17
C THR A 172 -3.55 -30.47 -6.78
N GLU A 173 -2.51 -30.77 -6.00
CA GLU A 173 -1.41 -31.63 -6.46
C GLU A 173 -1.93 -32.97 -7.02
N ASP A 174 -2.94 -33.57 -6.38
CA ASP A 174 -3.61 -34.79 -6.84
C ASP A 174 -4.33 -34.63 -8.20
N GLN A 175 -4.86 -33.45 -8.50
CA GLN A 175 -5.48 -33.17 -9.81
C GLN A 175 -4.40 -33.02 -10.89
N VAL A 176 -3.30 -32.37 -10.57
CA VAL A 176 -2.15 -32.24 -11.48
C VAL A 176 -1.51 -33.60 -11.75
N GLU A 177 -1.36 -34.44 -10.74
CA GLU A 177 -0.80 -35.79 -10.88
C GLU A 177 -1.71 -36.68 -11.75
N ARG A 178 -3.03 -36.68 -11.50
CA ARG A 178 -4.00 -37.39 -12.35
C ARG A 178 -3.99 -36.93 -13.80
N ALA A 179 -3.82 -35.62 -14.05
CA ALA A 179 -3.71 -35.09 -15.40
C ALA A 179 -2.44 -35.60 -16.12
N ARG A 180 -1.30 -35.61 -15.42
CA ARG A 180 -0.04 -36.16 -15.93
C ARG A 180 -0.15 -37.66 -16.24
N ASP A 181 -0.80 -38.42 -15.37
CA ASP A 181 -1.05 -39.85 -15.60
C ASP A 181 -1.94 -40.10 -16.82
N ALA A 182 -3.00 -39.31 -16.97
CA ALA A 182 -3.87 -39.39 -18.15
C ALA A 182 -3.11 -39.07 -19.44
N GLU A 183 -2.20 -38.10 -19.42
CA GLU A 183 -1.36 -37.76 -20.57
C GLU A 183 -0.37 -38.90 -20.89
N ARG A 184 0.32 -39.44 -19.88
CA ARG A 184 1.19 -40.62 -20.02
C ARG A 184 0.44 -41.81 -20.62
N ALA A 185 -0.78 -42.07 -20.18
CA ALA A 185 -1.60 -43.17 -20.70
C ALA A 185 -1.96 -42.96 -22.18
N ARG A 186 -2.30 -41.74 -22.59
CA ARG A 186 -2.57 -41.41 -24.02
C ARG A 186 -1.34 -41.60 -24.88
N GLU A 187 -0.16 -41.22 -24.38
CA GLU A 187 1.11 -41.41 -25.08
C GLU A 187 1.43 -42.89 -25.29
N VAL A 188 1.25 -43.72 -24.26
CA VAL A 188 1.43 -45.18 -24.36
C VAL A 188 0.48 -45.77 -25.40
N GLN A 189 -0.79 -45.36 -25.41
CA GLN A 189 -1.76 -45.82 -26.41
C GLN A 189 -1.37 -45.40 -27.83
N ARG A 190 -0.87 -44.17 -28.01
CA ARG A 190 -0.39 -43.68 -29.32
C ARG A 190 0.77 -44.53 -29.84
N LEU A 191 1.78 -44.78 -29.01
CA LEU A 191 2.94 -45.60 -29.38
C LEU A 191 2.55 -47.05 -29.68
N ALA A 192 1.61 -47.62 -28.93
CA ALA A 192 1.09 -48.96 -29.19
C ALA A 192 0.37 -49.03 -30.56
N ALA A 193 -0.45 -48.03 -30.88
CA ALA A 193 -1.14 -47.95 -32.17
C ALA A 193 -0.16 -47.78 -33.34
N GLU A 194 0.91 -47.01 -33.16
CA GLU A 194 1.98 -46.87 -34.16
C GLU A 194 2.74 -48.19 -34.40
N ARG A 195 3.09 -48.91 -33.32
CA ARG A 195 3.72 -50.23 -33.43
C ARG A 195 2.82 -51.23 -34.17
N ALA A 196 1.54 -51.30 -33.82
CA ALA A 196 0.58 -52.18 -34.48
C ALA A 196 0.45 -51.84 -35.99
N ARG A 197 0.46 -50.56 -36.35
CA ARG A 197 0.47 -50.12 -37.76
C ARG A 197 1.75 -50.54 -38.48
N ALA A 198 2.91 -50.43 -37.83
CA ALA A 198 4.19 -50.84 -38.38
C ALA A 198 4.24 -52.36 -38.62
N GLU A 199 3.81 -53.16 -37.65
CA GLU A 199 3.72 -54.63 -37.77
C GLU A 199 2.76 -55.06 -38.88
N LYS A 200 1.60 -54.40 -39.01
CA LYS A 200 0.67 -54.68 -40.11
C LYS A 200 1.31 -54.39 -41.48
N LYS A 201 2.11 -53.31 -41.59
CA LYS A 201 2.85 -52.98 -42.81
C LYS A 201 3.95 -53.99 -43.11
N THR A 202 4.72 -54.44 -42.12
CA THR A 202 5.77 -55.45 -42.32
C THR A 202 5.17 -56.79 -42.74
N ARG A 203 4.10 -57.24 -42.07
CA ARG A 203 3.37 -58.46 -42.44
C ARG A 203 2.82 -58.40 -43.86
N ALA A 204 2.20 -57.29 -44.25
CA ALA A 204 1.69 -57.12 -45.62
C ALA A 204 2.80 -57.11 -46.69
N ARG A 205 4.00 -56.60 -46.37
CA ARG A 205 5.17 -56.68 -47.25
C ARG A 205 5.70 -58.11 -47.36
N GLN A 206 5.73 -58.86 -46.26
CA GLN A 206 6.15 -60.25 -46.25
C GLN A 206 5.22 -61.13 -47.09
N THR A 207 3.90 -61.02 -46.92
CA THR A 207 2.93 -61.77 -47.73
C THR A 207 3.00 -61.45 -49.23
N ARG A 208 3.35 -60.21 -49.60
CA ARG A 208 3.58 -59.84 -51.01
C ARG A 208 4.85 -60.47 -51.60
N ARG A 209 5.90 -60.65 -50.80
CA ARG A 209 7.14 -61.31 -51.24
C ARG A 209 6.97 -62.82 -51.40
N GLU A 210 6.17 -63.45 -50.52
CA GLU A 210 5.93 -64.91 -50.54
C GLU A 210 4.92 -65.33 -51.63
N GLY A 211 4.06 -64.41 -52.10
CA GLY A 211 3.05 -64.66 -53.14
C GLY A 211 3.45 -64.30 -54.57
N GLN A 212 4.74 -64.08 -54.85
CA GLN A 212 5.25 -63.73 -56.18
C GLN A 212 5.94 -64.98 -56.79
N PRO A 213 5.25 -65.76 -57.65
CA PRO A 213 5.82 -66.93 -58.33
C PRO A 213 6.83 -66.55 -59.43
#